data_AF-A0AAV4CTA4-F1
#
_entry.id   AF-A0AAV4CTA4-F1
#
_cell.length_a   1.000
_cell.length_b   1.000
_cell.length_c   1.000
_cell.angle_alpha   90.00
_cell.angle_beta   90.00
_cell.angle_gamma   90.00
#
_symmetry.space_group_name_H-M   'P 1'
#
loop_
_entity.id
_entity.type
_entity.pdbx_description
1 polymer ?
#
loop_
_entity_poly.entity_id
_entity_poly.type
_entity_poly.pdbx_seq_one_letter_code
_entity_poly.pdbx_strand_id
1 'polypeptide(L)'
;MSNQCAETLTCLEGNCTCRAYEYHNGLSCQTRLSYGGSCSLEISNQCADTLSCLEGSCTCRADEFFNSGSCQQRRTYGQACSANIANQCIDTNVCLNSQCSCRDAYFYNGTDCQTRISYGGSCSLEISNHCADTLLCLEGSCTCRGDEQFNSGSCQQRRSLGQSCNPEIINQCANSLSCLGNTCICRTDQYHSGTSCQRRQSFGQSCSSGISNQCADSLSCLGNICTCRTDQYYNSSFCQRRQVLGQSCSPEVSNQCAISLSCLGNICTCRTDQYYSGSSCQRSSKHFFSVSDSANAMWCPMRSS
;
A
#
# COMPACT_ATOMS: atom_id res chain seq x y z
N MET A 1 18.62 11.64 89.48
CA MET A 1 19.41 10.50 88.95
C MET A 1 18.54 9.83 87.93
N SER A 2 18.91 9.60 86.69
CA SER A 2 20.10 9.87 85.89
C SER A 2 19.57 9.76 84.46
N ASN A 3 20.19 10.45 83.50
CA ASN A 3 20.02 10.08 82.10
C ASN A 3 20.51 8.62 82.00
N GLN A 4 19.61 7.63 82.07
CA GLN A 4 19.95 6.20 82.15
C GLN A 4 20.32 5.61 80.79
N CYS A 5 20.28 6.44 79.74
CA CYS A 5 20.69 6.09 78.40
C CYS A 5 22.13 6.54 78.14
N ALA A 6 22.90 5.74 77.38
CA ALA A 6 24.23 6.13 76.90
C ALA A 6 24.16 7.47 76.14
N GLU A 7 25.27 8.22 76.07
CA GLU A 7 25.31 9.64 75.60
C GLU A 7 24.64 9.91 74.24
N THR A 8 24.48 8.90 73.39
CA THR A 8 23.88 8.98 72.05
C THR A 8 22.38 8.63 72.00
N LEU A 9 21.80 8.15 73.10
CA LEU A 9 20.42 7.66 73.16
C LEU A 9 19.53 8.60 73.99
N THR A 10 18.30 8.79 73.52
CA THR A 10 17.25 9.56 74.18
C THR A 10 16.25 8.63 74.85
N CYS A 11 15.86 8.93 76.09
CA CYS A 11 14.81 8.18 76.79
C CYS A 11 13.43 8.62 76.28
N LEU A 12 12.73 7.73 75.57
CA LEU A 12 11.36 7.93 75.11
C LEU A 12 10.48 6.81 75.67
N GLU A 13 9.44 7.17 76.42
CA GLU A 13 8.50 6.20 77.04
C GLU A 13 9.16 5.09 77.87
N GLY A 14 10.31 5.38 78.51
CA GLY A 14 11.05 4.43 79.33
C GLY A 14 12.01 3.51 78.57
N ASN A 15 12.18 3.71 77.26
CA ASN A 15 13.16 3.00 76.44
C ASN A 15 14.22 3.96 75.89
N CYS A 16 15.47 3.49 75.76
CA CYS A 16 16.56 4.27 75.20
C CYS A 16 16.60 4.10 73.67
N THR A 17 16.15 5.11 72.93
CA THR A 17 16.11 5.09 71.46
C THR A 17 16.93 6.22 70.87
N CYS A 18 17.36 6.06 69.62
CA CYS A 18 17.93 7.18 68.86
C CYS A 18 16.89 8.29 68.66
N ARG A 19 17.36 9.49 68.27
CA ARG A 19 16.46 10.59 67.93
C ARG A 19 15.59 10.22 66.73
N ALA A 20 14.47 10.92 66.53
CA ALA A 20 13.50 10.59 65.49
C ALA A 20 14.11 10.50 64.07
N TYR A 21 15.11 11.33 63.76
CA TYR A 21 15.80 11.37 62.47
C TYR A 21 17.04 10.43 62.40
N GLU A 22 17.26 9.60 63.42
CA GLU A 22 18.38 8.68 63.56
C GLU A 22 17.90 7.23 63.66
N TYR A 23 18.81 6.28 63.40
CA TYR A 23 18.63 4.84 63.60
C TYR A 23 19.82 4.26 64.36
N HIS A 24 19.61 3.12 65.02
CA HIS A 24 20.67 2.44 65.75
C HIS A 24 21.32 1.36 64.88
N ASN A 25 22.61 1.48 64.60
CA ASN A 25 23.33 0.52 63.75
C ASN A 25 23.95 -0.67 64.53
N GLY A 26 23.66 -0.77 65.83
CA GLY A 26 24.25 -1.77 66.73
C GLY A 26 25.41 -1.23 67.60
N LEU A 27 26.00 -0.10 67.23
CA LEU A 27 27.10 0.55 67.95
C LEU A 27 26.76 1.99 68.37
N SER A 28 26.11 2.76 67.50
CA SER A 28 25.75 4.15 67.76
C SER A 28 24.51 4.59 66.96
N CYS A 29 23.97 5.76 67.32
CA CYS A 29 22.93 6.42 66.54
C CYS A 29 23.53 7.11 65.32
N GLN A 30 22.98 6.84 64.15
CA GLN A 30 23.35 7.46 62.88
C GLN A 30 22.13 8.09 62.22
N THR A 31 22.33 9.17 61.46
CA THR A 31 21.26 9.81 60.70
C THR A 31 20.62 8.81 59.75
N ARG A 32 19.28 8.82 59.67
CA ARG A 32 18.53 7.99 58.72
C ARG A 32 18.93 8.30 57.28
N LEU A 33 19.00 7.24 56.49
CA LEU A 33 19.42 7.23 55.12
C LEU A 33 18.35 7.87 54.21
N SER A 34 18.81 8.70 53.29
CA SER A 34 17.98 9.31 52.24
C SER A 34 17.67 8.32 51.12
N TYR A 35 16.82 8.75 50.17
CA TYR A 35 16.50 7.97 48.97
C TYR A 35 17.78 7.54 48.23
N GLY A 36 17.86 6.26 47.86
CA GLY A 36 19.03 5.63 47.23
C GLY A 36 20.15 5.24 48.20
N GLY A 37 20.05 5.56 49.49
CA GLY A 37 21.05 5.19 50.50
C GLY A 37 21.11 3.68 50.70
N SER A 38 22.32 3.13 50.81
CA SER A 38 22.53 1.69 51.02
C SER A 38 22.15 1.27 52.44
N CYS A 39 21.24 0.32 52.56
CA CYS A 39 20.71 -0.16 53.84
C CYS A 39 20.83 -1.69 53.95
N SER A 40 20.85 -2.21 55.18
CA SER A 40 20.80 -3.65 55.44
C SER A 40 19.39 -4.14 55.75
N LEU A 41 18.95 -5.29 55.24
CA LEU A 41 17.66 -5.87 55.63
C LEU A 41 17.63 -6.33 57.10
N GLU A 42 18.80 -6.42 57.76
CA GLU A 42 18.94 -6.89 59.13
C GLU A 42 18.74 -5.78 60.19
N ILE A 43 18.78 -4.51 59.78
CA ILE A 43 18.67 -3.37 60.70
C ILE A 43 17.37 -2.61 60.37
N SER A 44 16.48 -2.48 61.36
CA SER A 44 15.21 -1.78 61.18
C SER A 44 15.39 -0.25 61.18
N ASN A 45 14.47 0.46 60.53
CA ASN A 45 14.34 1.93 60.55
C ASN A 45 15.58 2.72 60.09
N GLN A 46 16.45 2.13 59.25
CA GLN A 46 17.60 2.84 58.68
C GLN A 46 17.20 3.99 57.75
N CYS A 47 16.08 3.86 57.05
CA CYS A 47 15.64 4.83 56.05
C CYS A 47 14.77 5.94 56.65
N ALA A 48 14.73 7.11 56.02
CA ALA A 48 13.82 8.20 56.39
C ALA A 48 12.34 7.75 56.37
N ASP A 49 11.46 8.45 57.09
CA ASP A 49 10.11 7.96 57.46
C ASP A 49 9.21 7.48 56.30
N THR A 50 9.38 8.00 55.09
CA THR A 50 8.58 7.58 53.92
C THR A 50 9.25 6.47 53.09
N LEU A 51 10.47 6.05 53.46
CA LEU A 51 11.30 5.12 52.70
C LEU A 51 11.38 3.76 53.40
N SER A 52 11.51 2.72 52.59
CA SER A 52 11.70 1.34 53.05
C SER A 52 13.02 0.79 52.49
N CYS A 53 13.70 -0.05 53.27
CA CYS A 53 14.87 -0.76 52.79
C CYS A 53 14.44 -1.92 51.89
N LEU A 54 14.57 -1.76 50.58
CA LEU A 54 14.23 -2.78 49.58
C LEU A 54 15.47 -3.11 48.77
N GLU A 55 15.79 -4.41 48.66
CA GLU A 55 16.95 -4.90 47.91
C GLU A 55 18.28 -4.21 48.28
N GLY A 56 18.41 -3.79 49.54
CA GLY A 56 19.61 -3.13 50.05
C GLY A 56 19.69 -1.61 49.77
N SER A 57 18.61 -0.98 49.30
CA SER A 57 18.54 0.48 49.11
C SER A 57 17.26 1.09 49.69
N CYS A 58 17.37 2.28 50.28
CA CYS A 58 16.24 3.05 50.78
C CYS A 58 15.43 3.63 49.61
N THR A 59 14.26 3.05 49.36
CA THR A 59 13.39 3.38 48.23
C THR A 59 11.93 3.50 48.66
N CYS A 60 11.07 4.02 47.78
CA CYS A 60 9.62 4.02 48.02
C CYS A 60 9.04 2.61 47.85
N ARG A 61 7.82 2.40 48.35
CA ARG A 61 7.09 1.15 48.11
C ARG A 61 6.78 0.96 46.61
N ALA A 62 6.42 -0.25 46.21
CA ALA A 62 6.26 -0.62 44.80
C ALA A 62 5.17 0.18 44.05
N ASP A 63 4.16 0.64 44.77
CA ASP A 63 3.05 1.48 44.30
C ASP A 63 3.35 2.99 44.41
N GLU A 64 4.57 3.37 44.82
CA GLU A 64 4.96 4.75 45.06
C GLU A 64 6.20 5.16 44.26
N PHE A 65 6.37 6.46 44.07
CA PHE A 65 7.55 7.08 43.45
C PHE A 65 8.07 8.21 44.33
N PHE A 66 9.38 8.43 44.29
CA PHE A 66 10.00 9.49 45.08
C PHE A 66 9.91 10.83 44.36
N ASN A 67 9.35 11.83 45.05
CA ASN A 67 9.23 13.18 44.53
C ASN A 67 9.32 14.22 45.64
N SER A 68 10.14 15.24 45.41
CA SER A 68 10.33 16.38 46.32
C SER A 68 10.53 15.99 47.78
N GLY A 69 11.29 14.92 48.05
CA GLY A 69 11.62 14.49 49.42
C GLY A 69 10.64 13.50 50.06
N SER A 70 9.61 13.05 49.34
CA SER A 70 8.57 12.15 49.87
C SER A 70 8.18 11.07 48.86
N CYS A 71 7.65 9.95 49.35
CA CYS A 71 7.02 8.94 48.50
C CYS A 71 5.57 9.33 48.20
N GLN A 72 5.21 9.30 46.92
CA GLN A 72 3.91 9.66 46.40
C GLN A 72 3.34 8.48 45.59
N GLN A 73 2.03 8.31 45.59
CA GLN A 73 1.37 7.23 44.86
C GLN A 73 1.61 7.32 43.35
N ARG A 74 1.96 6.18 42.72
CA ARG A 74 2.14 6.09 41.28
C ARG A 74 0.83 6.40 40.56
N ARG A 75 0.98 7.04 39.41
CA ARG A 75 -0.08 7.62 38.61
C ARG A 75 -0.60 6.60 37.60
N THR A 76 -1.91 6.53 37.45
CA THR A 76 -2.59 5.64 36.49
C THR A 76 -2.61 6.25 35.09
N TYR A 77 -3.08 5.48 34.11
CA TYR A 77 -3.21 5.92 32.72
C TYR A 77 -3.98 7.26 32.60
N GLY A 78 -3.50 8.14 31.72
CA GLY A 78 -4.08 9.47 31.46
C GLY A 78 -3.78 10.54 32.52
N GLN A 79 -3.25 10.17 33.69
CA GLN A 79 -2.88 11.15 34.70
C GLN A 79 -1.63 11.93 34.29
N ALA A 80 -1.60 13.22 34.66
CA ALA A 80 -0.47 14.09 34.38
C ALA A 80 0.82 13.54 34.98
N CYS A 81 1.97 13.75 34.35
CA CYS A 81 3.28 13.36 34.87
C CYS A 81 4.37 14.29 34.34
N SER A 82 5.57 14.24 34.92
CA SER A 82 6.73 15.03 34.48
C SER A 82 7.83 14.13 33.92
N ALA A 83 8.31 14.38 32.70
CA ALA A 83 9.41 13.59 32.12
C ALA A 83 10.70 13.61 32.95
N ASN A 84 10.86 14.59 33.85
CA ASN A 84 12.04 14.75 34.71
C ASN A 84 12.01 13.91 35.99
N ILE A 85 10.90 13.22 36.29
CA ILE A 85 10.78 12.38 37.49
C ILE A 85 10.55 10.92 37.05
N ALA A 86 11.47 10.04 37.44
CA ALA A 86 11.39 8.63 37.08
C ALA A 86 10.24 7.91 37.81
N ASN A 87 9.74 6.84 37.20
CA ASN A 87 8.82 5.86 37.80
C ASN A 87 7.48 6.40 38.33
N GLN A 88 7.05 7.58 37.88
CA GLN A 88 5.76 8.17 38.27
C GLN A 88 4.55 7.31 37.91
N CYS A 89 4.58 6.60 36.79
CA CYS A 89 3.41 5.92 36.25
C CYS A 89 3.38 4.45 36.69
N ILE A 90 2.20 3.88 36.92
CA ILE A 90 2.02 2.49 37.37
C ILE A 90 2.28 1.47 36.26
N ASP A 91 2.73 0.27 36.63
CA ASP A 91 2.97 -0.88 35.75
C ASP A 91 3.85 -0.55 34.53
N THR A 92 3.37 -0.87 33.33
CA THR A 92 4.05 -0.68 32.05
C THR A 92 3.83 0.72 31.46
N ASN A 93 3.10 1.60 32.16
CA ASN A 93 2.92 2.99 31.75
C ASN A 93 4.23 3.77 31.87
N VAL A 94 4.40 4.72 30.96
CA VAL A 94 5.53 5.66 30.91
C VAL A 94 5.01 7.08 30.77
N CYS A 95 5.79 8.04 31.25
CA CYS A 95 5.41 9.44 31.12
C CYS A 95 5.68 9.93 29.69
N LEU A 96 4.63 10.06 28.87
CA LEU A 96 4.70 10.51 27.49
C LEU A 96 3.82 11.74 27.33
N ASN A 97 4.36 12.81 26.74
CA ASN A 97 3.63 14.08 26.53
C ASN A 97 2.96 14.62 27.81
N SER A 98 3.66 14.51 28.95
CA SER A 98 3.17 14.90 30.27
C SER A 98 1.96 14.10 30.79
N GLN A 99 1.67 12.92 30.24
CA GLN A 99 0.66 12.00 30.74
C GLN A 99 1.17 10.57 30.81
N CYS A 100 0.73 9.81 31.82
CA CYS A 100 1.02 8.39 31.91
C CYS A 100 0.29 7.64 30.80
N SER A 101 1.06 7.05 29.88
CA SER A 101 0.55 6.36 28.71
C SER A 101 1.28 5.03 28.51
N CYS A 102 0.68 4.12 27.78
CA CYS A 102 1.34 2.87 27.38
C CYS A 102 2.59 3.15 26.54
N ARG A 103 3.61 2.30 26.68
CA ARG A 103 4.80 2.31 25.79
C ARG A 103 4.38 2.05 24.35
N ASP A 104 5.25 2.42 23.40
CA ASP A 104 4.96 2.39 21.95
C ASP A 104 4.46 1.04 21.42
N ALA A 105 4.90 -0.10 21.98
CA ALA A 105 4.45 -1.43 21.58
C ALA A 105 3.08 -1.84 22.15
N TYR A 106 2.44 -0.97 22.95
CA TYR A 106 1.22 -1.26 23.69
C TYR A 106 0.12 -0.22 23.40
N PHE A 107 -1.12 -0.60 23.67
CA PHE A 107 -2.30 0.25 23.67
C PHE A 107 -3.07 0.06 24.97
N TYR A 108 -3.89 1.04 25.34
CA TYR A 108 -4.71 0.95 26.54
C TYR A 108 -6.10 0.40 26.18
N ASN A 109 -6.49 -0.71 26.79
CA ASN A 109 -7.79 -1.35 26.53
C ASN A 109 -8.92 -0.88 27.46
N GLY A 110 -8.65 0.09 28.34
CA GLY A 110 -9.57 0.54 29.40
C GLY A 110 -9.24 0.02 30.80
N THR A 111 -8.38 -0.99 30.93
CA THR A 111 -7.92 -1.56 32.20
C THR A 111 -6.41 -1.47 32.31
N ASP A 112 -5.69 -2.01 31.32
CA ASP A 112 -4.25 -2.18 31.31
C ASP A 112 -3.65 -1.93 29.93
N CYS A 113 -2.32 -1.84 29.88
CA CYS A 113 -1.59 -1.72 28.61
C CYS A 113 -1.35 -3.10 28.01
N GLN A 114 -1.97 -3.37 26.87
CA GLN A 114 -1.83 -4.61 26.13
C GLN A 114 -1.04 -4.42 24.84
N THR A 115 -0.39 -5.48 24.35
CA THR A 115 0.41 -5.41 23.12
C THR A 115 -0.46 -5.03 21.94
N ARG A 116 0.04 -4.11 21.10
CA ARG A 116 -0.68 -3.70 19.89
C ARG A 116 -0.93 -4.87 18.95
N ILE A 117 -2.06 -4.79 18.24
CA ILE A 117 -2.60 -5.87 17.44
C ILE A 117 -1.91 -5.92 16.08
N SER A 118 -1.41 -7.09 15.71
CA SER A 118 -0.71 -7.33 14.44
C SER A 118 -1.67 -7.37 13.24
N TYR A 119 -1.11 -7.38 12.03
CA TYR A 119 -1.86 -7.47 10.78
C TYR A 119 -2.88 -8.62 10.79
N GLY A 120 -4.11 -8.33 10.35
CA GLY A 120 -5.24 -9.25 10.31
C GLY A 120 -5.94 -9.47 11.65
N GLY A 121 -5.38 -8.99 12.76
CA GLY A 121 -6.01 -9.08 14.08
C GLY A 121 -7.25 -8.18 14.19
N SER A 122 -8.18 -8.55 15.06
CA SER A 122 -9.41 -7.79 15.30
C SER A 122 -9.15 -6.53 16.11
N CYS A 123 -9.75 -5.41 15.74
CA CYS A 123 -9.58 -4.14 16.43
C CYS A 123 -10.91 -3.38 16.55
N SER A 124 -10.98 -2.46 17.52
CA SER A 124 -12.06 -1.48 17.68
C SER A 124 -11.61 -0.11 17.18
N LEU A 125 -12.49 0.57 16.44
CA LEU A 125 -12.32 1.95 15.98
C LEU A 125 -12.37 2.98 17.13
N GLU A 126 -12.91 2.61 18.28
CA GLU A 126 -13.05 3.48 19.45
C GLU A 126 -11.75 3.59 20.25
N ILE A 127 -10.81 2.66 20.04
CA ILE A 127 -9.55 2.58 20.77
C ILE A 127 -8.43 3.12 19.88
N SER A 128 -7.79 4.18 20.34
CA SER A 128 -6.63 4.76 19.65
C SER A 128 -5.41 3.84 19.74
N ASN A 129 -4.60 3.82 18.68
CA ASN A 129 -3.34 3.06 18.62
C ASN A 129 -3.48 1.55 18.86
N HIS A 130 -4.66 1.00 18.56
CA HIS A 130 -4.97 -0.41 18.77
C HIS A 130 -4.09 -1.36 17.94
N CYS A 131 -3.76 -0.94 16.72
CA CYS A 131 -2.96 -1.69 15.76
C CYS A 131 -1.47 -1.31 15.85
N ALA A 132 -0.61 -2.29 15.56
CA ALA A 132 0.84 -2.12 15.61
C ALA A 132 1.38 -1.30 14.43
N ASP A 133 2.48 -0.59 14.67
CA ASP A 133 3.24 0.11 13.64
C ASP A 133 2.39 1.07 12.78
N THR A 134 2.43 0.90 11.45
CA THR A 134 1.70 1.71 10.47
C THR A 134 0.32 1.15 10.12
N LEU A 135 -0.13 0.08 10.82
CA LEU A 135 -1.43 -0.52 10.60
C LEU A 135 -2.56 0.39 11.09
N LEU A 136 -3.67 0.34 10.38
CA LEU A 136 -4.89 1.05 10.70
C LEU A 136 -5.99 0.04 11.02
N CYS A 137 -6.85 0.38 11.99
CA CYS A 137 -8.06 -0.38 12.21
C CYS A 137 -9.08 -0.02 11.13
N LEU A 138 -9.27 -0.88 10.13
CA LEU A 138 -10.25 -0.70 9.07
C LEU A 138 -11.23 -1.87 9.11
N GLU A 139 -12.53 -1.57 9.11
CA GLU A 139 -13.61 -2.58 9.13
C GLU A 139 -13.46 -3.61 10.27
N GLY A 140 -12.88 -3.19 11.41
CA GLY A 140 -12.67 -4.05 12.57
C GLY A 140 -11.44 -4.96 12.49
N SER A 141 -10.54 -4.77 11.51
CA SER A 141 -9.26 -5.49 11.41
C SER A 141 -8.07 -4.55 11.21
N CYS A 142 -6.94 -4.88 11.84
CA CYS A 142 -5.68 -4.18 11.64
C CYS A 142 -5.10 -4.49 10.27
N THR A 143 -5.13 -3.53 9.37
CA THR A 143 -4.68 -3.69 7.98
C THR A 143 -3.92 -2.46 7.50
N CYS A 144 -3.29 -2.56 6.34
CA CYS A 144 -2.61 -1.43 5.73
C CYS A 144 -3.61 -0.45 5.10
N ARG A 145 -3.15 0.77 4.86
CA ARG A 145 -3.91 1.75 4.07
C ARG A 145 -4.17 1.18 2.67
N GLY A 146 -5.25 1.61 2.01
CA GLY A 146 -5.74 0.97 0.78
C GLY A 146 -4.73 0.90 -0.38
N ASP A 147 -3.82 1.86 -0.47
CA ASP A 147 -2.73 1.94 -1.45
C ASP A 147 -1.47 1.14 -1.05
N GLU A 148 -1.48 0.55 0.13
CA GLU A 148 -0.39 -0.24 0.69
C GLU A 148 -0.74 -1.73 0.75
N GLN A 149 0.30 -2.53 0.95
CA GLN A 149 0.26 -3.96 1.11
C GLN A 149 1.13 -4.32 2.30
N PHE A 150 0.67 -5.25 3.13
CA PHE A 150 1.48 -5.79 4.20
C PHE A 150 2.53 -6.75 3.64
N ASN A 151 3.80 -6.41 3.84
CA ASN A 151 4.93 -7.23 3.40
C ASN A 151 6.08 -7.11 4.40
N SER A 152 6.70 -8.25 4.72
CA SER A 152 7.85 -8.33 5.64
C SER A 152 7.66 -7.58 6.97
N GLY A 153 6.46 -7.63 7.56
CA GLY A 153 6.16 -7.02 8.85
C GLY A 153 5.79 -5.53 8.80
N SER A 154 5.63 -4.93 7.62
CA SER A 154 5.30 -3.50 7.48
C SER A 154 4.34 -3.24 6.31
N CYS A 155 3.62 -2.12 6.37
CA CYS A 155 2.86 -1.64 5.23
C CYS A 155 3.78 -0.96 4.23
N GLN A 156 3.77 -1.46 2.99
CA GLN A 156 4.57 -0.98 1.88
C GLN A 156 3.67 -0.53 0.75
N GLN A 157 4.04 0.54 0.06
CA GLN A 157 3.30 1.03 -1.10
C GLN A 157 3.16 -0.06 -2.17
N ARG A 158 1.95 -0.20 -2.71
CA ARG A 158 1.70 -1.14 -3.80
C ARG A 158 2.46 -0.70 -5.05
N ARG A 159 2.92 -1.70 -5.78
CA ARG A 159 3.73 -1.57 -6.99
C ARG A 159 2.88 -1.00 -8.12
N SER A 160 3.42 0.03 -8.77
CA SER A 160 2.79 0.71 -9.91
C SER A 160 2.93 -0.07 -11.23
N LEU A 161 2.28 0.41 -12.29
CA LEU A 161 2.38 -0.18 -13.64
C LEU A 161 3.85 -0.35 -14.06
N GLY A 162 4.20 -1.54 -14.57
CA GLY A 162 5.53 -1.87 -15.08
C GLY A 162 6.56 -2.22 -14.00
N GLN A 163 6.22 -2.13 -12.72
CA GLN A 163 7.11 -2.53 -11.63
C GLN A 163 7.15 -4.06 -11.50
N SER A 164 8.33 -4.59 -11.15
CA SER A 164 8.53 -6.02 -10.92
C SER A 164 7.74 -6.50 -9.71
N CYS A 165 7.13 -7.68 -9.75
CA CYS A 165 6.35 -8.27 -8.66
C CYS A 165 6.58 -9.78 -8.58
N ASN A 166 6.28 -10.41 -7.44
CA ASN A 166 6.32 -11.87 -7.29
C ASN A 166 4.91 -12.47 -7.41
N PRO A 167 4.57 -13.30 -8.41
CA PRO A 167 3.22 -13.86 -8.55
C PRO A 167 2.74 -14.68 -7.33
N GLU A 168 3.63 -15.14 -6.45
CA GLU A 168 3.29 -15.86 -5.22
C GLU A 168 2.72 -14.95 -4.12
N ILE A 169 3.00 -13.64 -4.17
CA ILE A 169 2.53 -12.69 -3.16
C ILE A 169 1.31 -11.93 -3.70
N ILE A 170 0.17 -12.11 -3.01
CA ILE A 170 -1.13 -11.55 -3.39
C ILE A 170 -1.19 -10.04 -3.11
N ASN A 171 -1.87 -9.27 -3.96
CA ASN A 171 -2.15 -7.83 -3.76
C ASN A 171 -0.92 -6.90 -3.76
N GLN A 172 0.15 -7.25 -4.46
CA GLN A 172 1.31 -6.37 -4.62
C GLN A 172 1.10 -5.18 -5.54
N CYS A 173 0.20 -5.29 -6.52
CA CYS A 173 0.05 -4.27 -7.55
C CYS A 173 -1.09 -3.29 -7.21
N ALA A 174 -0.89 -2.01 -7.51
CA ALA A 174 -1.87 -0.95 -7.28
C ALA A 174 -3.00 -0.98 -8.33
N ASN A 175 -4.11 -0.26 -8.09
CA ASN A 175 -5.08 0.17 -9.12
C ASN A 175 -5.51 -0.91 -10.14
N SER A 176 -6.12 -2.00 -9.66
CA SER A 176 -6.63 -3.12 -10.47
C SER A 176 -5.58 -3.83 -11.35
N LEU A 177 -4.29 -3.52 -11.18
CA LEU A 177 -3.19 -4.23 -11.82
C LEU A 177 -3.06 -5.64 -11.24
N SER A 178 -2.56 -6.55 -12.05
CA SER A 178 -2.27 -7.93 -11.68
C SER A 178 -0.78 -8.21 -11.90
N CYS A 179 -0.20 -9.05 -11.04
CA CYS A 179 1.18 -9.49 -11.24
C CYS A 179 1.20 -10.58 -12.32
N LEU A 180 1.61 -10.22 -13.55
CA LEU A 180 1.66 -11.12 -14.69
C LEU A 180 3.09 -11.12 -15.25
N GLY A 181 3.70 -12.31 -15.35
CA GLY A 181 5.09 -12.44 -15.83
C GLY A 181 6.08 -11.62 -15.00
N ASN A 182 5.91 -11.65 -13.67
CA ASN A 182 6.69 -10.87 -12.70
C ASN A 182 6.60 -9.35 -12.87
N THR A 183 5.58 -8.82 -13.55
CA THR A 183 5.38 -7.38 -13.74
C THR A 183 3.93 -6.99 -13.43
N CYS A 184 3.75 -5.86 -12.76
CA CYS A 184 2.43 -5.30 -12.51
C CYS A 184 1.86 -4.67 -13.80
N ILE A 185 0.90 -5.36 -14.42
CA ILE A 185 0.24 -4.91 -15.65
C ILE A 185 -1.27 -5.16 -15.58
N CYS A 186 -2.03 -4.55 -16.48
CA CYS A 186 -3.44 -4.87 -16.63
C CYS A 186 -3.61 -6.31 -17.15
N ARG A 187 -4.78 -6.90 -16.88
CA ARG A 187 -5.14 -8.21 -17.43
C ARG A 187 -5.15 -8.17 -18.96
N THR A 188 -5.06 -9.34 -19.59
CA THR A 188 -4.91 -9.48 -21.05
C THR A 188 -6.05 -8.86 -21.87
N ASP A 189 -7.26 -8.80 -21.31
CA ASP A 189 -8.45 -8.18 -21.90
C ASP A 189 -8.57 -6.68 -21.59
N GLN A 190 -7.56 -6.09 -20.92
CA GLN A 190 -7.58 -4.72 -20.43
C GLN A 190 -6.35 -3.91 -20.90
N TYR A 191 -6.49 -2.58 -20.86
CA TYR A 191 -5.42 -1.62 -21.07
C TYR A 191 -5.37 -0.62 -19.90
N HIS A 192 -4.22 0.00 -19.70
CA HIS A 192 -4.07 1.01 -18.66
C HIS A 192 -4.49 2.39 -19.20
N SER A 193 -5.58 2.94 -18.68
CA SER A 193 -6.11 4.25 -19.10
C SER A 193 -5.33 5.46 -18.56
N GLY A 194 -4.36 5.23 -17.67
CA GLY A 194 -3.62 6.26 -16.94
C GLY A 194 -3.95 6.27 -15.45
N THR A 195 -5.18 5.91 -15.08
CA THR A 195 -5.62 5.83 -13.67
C THR A 195 -5.97 4.41 -13.24
N SER A 196 -6.51 3.59 -14.15
CA SER A 196 -6.98 2.23 -13.87
C SER A 196 -6.95 1.35 -15.11
N CYS A 197 -7.05 0.04 -14.89
CA CYS A 197 -7.24 -0.92 -15.97
C CYS A 197 -8.68 -0.92 -16.49
N GLN A 198 -8.84 -0.68 -17.78
CA GLN A 198 -10.12 -0.66 -18.48
C GLN A 198 -10.16 -1.72 -19.56
N ARG A 199 -11.34 -2.25 -19.91
CA ARG A 199 -11.46 -3.25 -20.98
C ARG A 199 -11.03 -2.68 -22.32
N ARG A 200 -10.35 -3.52 -23.11
CA ARG A 200 -9.92 -3.17 -24.47
C ARG A 200 -11.11 -2.95 -25.39
N GLN A 201 -10.98 -1.98 -26.28
CA GLN A 201 -12.00 -1.48 -27.19
C GLN A 201 -12.13 -2.41 -28.41
N SER A 202 -13.37 -2.76 -28.76
CA SER A 202 -13.68 -3.61 -29.91
C SER A 202 -13.66 -2.84 -31.24
N PHE A 203 -13.81 -3.55 -32.36
CA PHE A 203 -13.84 -2.94 -33.69
C PHE A 203 -14.92 -1.84 -33.78
N GLY A 204 -14.55 -0.67 -34.31
CA GLY A 204 -15.44 0.48 -34.46
C GLY A 204 -15.62 1.33 -33.20
N GLN A 205 -15.11 0.90 -32.04
CA GLN A 205 -15.15 1.70 -30.82
C GLN A 205 -14.11 2.82 -30.84
N SER A 206 -14.40 3.89 -30.12
CA SER A 206 -13.51 5.03 -29.98
C SER A 206 -12.26 4.69 -29.18
N CYS A 207 -11.14 5.29 -29.55
CA CYS A 207 -9.86 5.15 -28.86
C CYS A 207 -9.07 6.47 -28.95
N SER A 208 -8.06 6.62 -28.11
CA SER A 208 -7.19 7.81 -28.10
C SER A 208 -5.80 7.47 -28.61
N SER A 209 -5.31 8.23 -29.58
CA SER A 209 -3.99 8.00 -30.22
C SER A 209 -2.77 8.04 -29.27
N GLY A 210 -2.94 8.50 -28.02
CA GLY A 210 -1.87 8.58 -27.01
C GLY A 210 -1.81 7.45 -25.97
N ILE A 211 -2.74 6.48 -25.96
CA ILE A 211 -2.67 5.35 -25.01
C ILE A 211 -2.40 4.07 -25.79
N SER A 212 -1.41 3.32 -25.35
CA SER A 212 -1.02 2.05 -25.98
C SER A 212 -2.02 0.94 -25.65
N ASN A 213 -2.15 -0.01 -26.59
CA ASN A 213 -2.93 -1.24 -26.42
C ASN A 213 -4.42 -1.07 -26.07
N GLN A 214 -5.03 0.10 -26.34
CA GLN A 214 -6.46 0.31 -26.09
C GLN A 214 -7.36 -0.66 -26.86
N CYS A 215 -7.02 -0.95 -28.11
CA CYS A 215 -7.83 -1.79 -28.97
C CYS A 215 -7.55 -3.27 -28.71
N ALA A 216 -8.60 -4.09 -28.83
CA ALA A 216 -8.52 -5.54 -28.67
C ALA A 216 -7.79 -6.22 -29.84
N ASP A 217 -7.20 -7.38 -29.56
CA ASP A 217 -6.62 -8.27 -30.56
C ASP A 217 -5.62 -7.60 -31.51
N SER A 218 -5.86 -7.69 -32.81
CA SER A 218 -5.03 -7.16 -33.91
C SER A 218 -5.44 -5.74 -34.35
N LEU A 219 -6.37 -5.11 -33.65
CA LEU A 219 -6.87 -3.78 -33.96
C LEU A 219 -5.83 -2.71 -33.57
N SER A 220 -5.81 -1.63 -34.36
CA SER A 220 -4.98 -0.45 -34.11
C SER A 220 -5.88 0.77 -33.95
N CYS A 221 -5.48 1.70 -33.10
CA CYS A 221 -6.21 2.96 -32.95
C CYS A 221 -5.85 3.89 -34.12
N LEU A 222 -6.71 3.96 -35.14
CA LEU A 222 -6.50 4.80 -36.33
C LEU A 222 -7.65 5.80 -36.46
N GLY A 223 -7.33 7.09 -36.51
CA GLY A 223 -8.37 8.13 -36.58
C GLY A 223 -9.31 8.15 -35.37
N ASN A 224 -8.78 7.84 -34.17
CA ASN A 224 -9.53 7.71 -32.91
C ASN A 224 -10.59 6.58 -32.91
N ILE A 225 -10.47 5.60 -33.80
CA ILE A 225 -11.32 4.42 -33.86
C ILE A 225 -10.45 3.16 -33.91
N CYS A 226 -10.84 2.13 -33.17
CA CYS A 226 -10.21 0.82 -33.23
C CYS A 226 -10.61 0.12 -34.53
N THR A 227 -9.65 0.01 -35.44
CA THR A 227 -9.85 -0.60 -36.76
C THR A 227 -8.61 -1.37 -37.19
N CYS A 228 -8.71 -2.14 -38.27
CA CYS A 228 -7.58 -2.84 -38.86
C CYS A 228 -6.63 -1.85 -39.56
N ARG A 229 -5.36 -2.25 -39.71
CA ARG A 229 -4.40 -1.50 -40.51
C ARG A 229 -4.89 -1.35 -41.96
N THR A 230 -4.36 -0.36 -42.68
CA THR A 230 -4.83 0.01 -44.02
C THR A 230 -4.74 -1.13 -45.06
N ASP A 231 -3.80 -2.05 -44.89
CA ASP A 231 -3.62 -3.25 -45.72
C ASP A 231 -4.50 -4.43 -45.29
N GLN A 232 -5.35 -4.25 -44.28
CA GLN A 232 -6.17 -5.28 -43.67
C GLN A 232 -7.66 -4.93 -43.67
N TYR A 233 -8.49 -5.94 -43.45
CA TYR A 233 -9.93 -5.83 -43.25
C TYR A 233 -10.32 -6.66 -42.02
N TYR A 234 -11.44 -6.31 -41.39
CA TYR A 234 -11.95 -7.03 -40.24
C TYR A 234 -12.89 -8.15 -40.67
N ASN A 235 -12.58 -9.39 -40.30
CA ASN A 235 -13.35 -10.58 -40.70
C ASN A 235 -14.35 -11.05 -39.63
N SER A 236 -14.87 -10.15 -38.79
CA SER A 236 -15.69 -10.41 -37.58
C SER A 236 -14.95 -10.99 -36.35
N SER A 237 -13.70 -11.44 -36.51
CA SER A 237 -12.91 -11.96 -35.38
C SER A 237 -11.54 -11.29 -35.27
N PHE A 238 -10.81 -11.15 -36.37
CA PHE A 238 -9.46 -10.59 -36.41
C PHE A 238 -9.22 -9.81 -37.70
N CYS A 239 -8.13 -9.05 -37.72
CA CYS A 239 -7.69 -8.35 -38.92
C CYS A 239 -6.96 -9.32 -39.86
N GLN A 240 -7.46 -9.41 -41.09
CA GLN A 240 -6.87 -10.20 -42.17
C GLN A 240 -6.34 -9.30 -43.27
N ARG A 241 -5.28 -9.72 -43.97
CA ARG A 241 -4.80 -8.98 -45.15
C ARG A 241 -5.90 -8.87 -46.19
N ARG A 242 -5.98 -7.71 -46.82
CA ARG A 242 -6.88 -7.47 -47.95
C ARG A 242 -6.52 -8.36 -49.13
N GLN A 243 -7.55 -8.80 -49.82
CA GLN A 243 -7.51 -9.65 -51.00
C GLN A 243 -7.06 -8.83 -52.22
N VAL A 244 -6.07 -9.34 -52.95
CA VAL A 244 -5.53 -8.70 -54.16
C VAL A 244 -6.38 -9.03 -55.39
N LEU A 245 -6.04 -8.45 -56.55
CA LEU A 245 -6.75 -8.69 -57.81
C LEU A 245 -6.88 -10.19 -58.10
N GLY A 246 -8.10 -10.64 -58.42
CA GLY A 246 -8.39 -12.03 -58.77
C GLY A 246 -8.57 -12.98 -57.58
N GLN A 247 -8.36 -12.53 -56.33
CA GLN A 247 -8.65 -13.32 -55.15
C GLN A 247 -10.14 -13.34 -54.83
N SER A 248 -10.59 -14.44 -54.20
CA SER A 248 -11.97 -14.61 -53.78
C SER A 248 -12.32 -13.64 -52.65
N CYS A 249 -13.57 -13.16 -52.66
CA CYS A 249 -14.13 -12.29 -51.64
C CYS A 249 -15.61 -12.62 -51.40
N SER A 250 -16.10 -12.28 -50.21
CA SER A 250 -17.52 -12.33 -49.85
C SER A 250 -18.11 -10.92 -49.91
N PRO A 251 -19.20 -10.70 -50.67
CA PRO A 251 -19.88 -9.41 -50.75
C PRO A 251 -20.43 -8.92 -49.39
N GLU A 252 -20.65 -9.84 -48.45
CA GLU A 252 -21.20 -9.54 -47.12
C GLU A 252 -20.18 -8.88 -46.20
N VAL A 253 -18.89 -9.01 -46.51
CA VAL A 253 -17.82 -8.45 -45.70
C VAL A 253 -17.27 -7.19 -46.38
N SER A 254 -17.42 -6.07 -45.70
CA SER A 254 -16.94 -4.78 -46.19
C SER A 254 -15.41 -4.76 -46.30
N ASN A 255 -14.91 -4.07 -47.33
CA ASN A 255 -13.49 -3.74 -47.49
C ASN A 255 -12.52 -4.93 -47.59
N GLN A 256 -12.99 -6.13 -47.96
CA GLN A 256 -12.11 -7.30 -48.13
C GLN A 256 -11.02 -7.10 -49.18
N CYS A 257 -11.33 -6.39 -50.27
CA CYS A 257 -10.40 -6.20 -51.37
C CYS A 257 -9.38 -5.08 -51.08
N ALA A 258 -8.24 -5.13 -51.76
CA ALA A 258 -7.23 -4.08 -51.72
C ALA A 258 -7.81 -2.72 -52.11
N ILE A 259 -7.17 -1.65 -51.66
CA ILE A 259 -7.59 -0.27 -51.98
C ILE A 259 -7.72 -0.14 -53.50
N SER A 260 -8.82 0.46 -53.97
CA SER A 260 -9.26 0.58 -55.38
C SER A 260 -9.95 -0.64 -56.02
N LEU A 261 -9.97 -1.81 -55.38
CA LEU A 261 -10.72 -2.98 -55.85
C LEU A 261 -12.10 -3.08 -55.17
N SER A 262 -13.06 -3.68 -55.87
CA SER A 262 -14.40 -3.99 -55.37
C SER A 262 -14.66 -5.50 -55.47
N CYS A 263 -15.44 -6.04 -54.54
CA CYS A 263 -15.86 -7.45 -54.61
C CYS A 263 -17.01 -7.58 -55.60
N LEU A 264 -16.74 -8.11 -56.80
CA LEU A 264 -17.74 -8.29 -57.86
C LEU A 264 -17.74 -9.76 -58.29
N GLY A 265 -18.89 -10.42 -58.20
CA GLY A 265 -18.99 -11.85 -58.53
C GLY A 265 -18.12 -12.74 -57.64
N ASN A 266 -18.00 -12.42 -56.36
CA ASN A 266 -17.15 -13.10 -55.37
C ASN A 266 -15.65 -13.05 -55.67
N ILE A 267 -15.20 -12.13 -56.53
CA ILE A 267 -13.79 -11.91 -56.85
C ILE A 267 -13.45 -10.43 -56.73
N CYS A 268 -12.25 -10.11 -56.22
CA CYS A 268 -11.75 -8.75 -56.17
C CYS A 268 -11.32 -8.26 -57.56
N THR A 269 -12.08 -7.32 -58.13
CA THR A 269 -11.84 -6.76 -59.46
C THR A 269 -11.97 -5.23 -59.45
N CYS A 270 -11.52 -4.58 -60.53
CA CYS A 270 -11.85 -3.17 -60.76
C CYS A 270 -13.34 -3.03 -61.08
N ARG A 271 -13.91 -1.85 -60.81
CA ARG A 271 -15.27 -1.53 -61.25
C ARG A 271 -15.38 -1.61 -62.78
N THR A 272 -16.59 -1.84 -63.29
CA THR A 272 -16.85 -2.10 -64.72
C THR A 272 -16.43 -0.98 -65.67
N ASP A 273 -16.19 0.23 -65.17
CA ASP A 273 -15.69 1.40 -65.91
C ASP A 273 -14.16 1.62 -65.79
N GLN A 274 -13.45 0.69 -65.16
CA GLN A 274 -12.03 0.83 -64.81
C GLN A 274 -11.18 -0.35 -65.29
N TYR A 275 -9.92 -0.10 -65.57
CA TYR A 275 -8.90 -1.12 -65.85
C TYR A 275 -7.81 -1.07 -64.78
N TYR A 276 -7.17 -2.21 -64.51
CA TYR A 276 -6.09 -2.30 -63.53
C TYR A 276 -4.77 -1.84 -64.17
N SER A 277 -4.17 -0.75 -63.67
CA SER A 277 -2.93 -0.18 -64.20
C SER A 277 -1.66 -0.68 -63.49
N GLY A 278 -1.70 -1.90 -62.93
CA GLY A 278 -0.59 -2.51 -62.18
C GLY A 278 -0.55 -2.18 -60.69
N SER A 279 -1.04 -1.01 -60.27
CA SER A 279 -1.06 -0.58 -58.86
C SER A 279 -2.41 -0.06 -58.36
N SER A 280 -3.31 0.35 -59.27
CA SER A 280 -4.64 0.87 -58.93
C SER A 280 -5.62 0.69 -60.09
N CYS A 281 -6.91 0.76 -59.81
CA CYS A 281 -7.94 0.82 -60.85
C CYS A 281 -8.05 2.25 -61.39
N GLN A 282 -7.89 2.41 -62.70
CA GLN A 282 -7.95 3.68 -63.43
C GLN A 282 -9.19 3.68 -64.32
N ARG A 283 -9.88 4.82 -64.47
CA ARG A 283 -11.01 4.95 -65.39
C ARG A 283 -10.56 4.73 -66.83
N SER A 284 -11.33 3.96 -67.58
CA SER A 284 -11.21 3.93 -69.03
C SER A 284 -11.67 5.28 -69.58
N SER A 285 -10.73 6.15 -69.95
CA SER A 285 -11.04 7.30 -70.81
C SER A 285 -11.39 6.75 -72.19
N LYS A 286 -12.68 6.46 -72.42
CA LYS A 286 -13.19 6.45 -73.79
C LYS A 286 -13.06 7.87 -74.31
N HIS A 287 -12.00 8.13 -75.07
CA HIS A 287 -12.03 9.17 -76.10
C HIS A 287 -13.27 8.90 -76.96
N PHE A 288 -14.23 9.82 -76.90
CA PHE A 288 -15.21 10.01 -77.96
C PHE A 288 -14.42 10.35 -79.22
N PHE A 289 -14.10 9.34 -80.04
CA PHE A 289 -13.79 9.57 -81.43
C PHE A 289 -15.12 9.81 -82.14
N SER A 290 -15.37 11.08 -82.48
CA SER A 290 -16.37 11.44 -83.48
C SER A 290 -16.06 10.69 -84.77
N VAL A 291 -17.06 9.96 -85.27
CA VAL A 291 -17.03 9.33 -86.58
C VAL A 291 -16.94 10.42 -87.64
N SER A 292 -15.86 10.42 -88.42
CA SER A 292 -15.88 10.87 -89.80
C SER A 292 -14.79 10.13 -90.57
N ASP A 293 -15.27 9.11 -91.28
CA ASP A 293 -14.79 8.54 -92.54
C ASP A 293 -13.38 7.98 -92.72
N SER A 294 -13.41 6.87 -93.47
CA SER A 294 -12.35 6.25 -94.29
C SER A 294 -11.29 5.38 -93.59
N ALA A 295 -11.65 4.10 -93.59
CA ALA A 295 -10.88 3.02 -94.24
C ALA A 295 -9.74 2.33 -93.48
N ASN A 296 -9.85 1.00 -93.58
CA ASN A 296 -8.83 -0.04 -93.51
C ASN A 296 -8.37 -0.57 -92.14
N ALA A 297 -8.79 -1.83 -91.94
CA ALA A 297 -7.98 -2.97 -91.51
C ALA A 297 -7.46 -2.94 -90.06
N MET A 298 -7.45 -4.01 -89.29
CA MET A 298 -7.66 -5.43 -89.53
C MET A 298 -7.90 -6.06 -88.16
N TRP A 299 -8.79 -7.03 -88.08
CA TRP A 299 -8.80 -7.98 -86.97
C TRP A 299 -7.47 -8.73 -86.89
N CYS A 300 -7.05 -9.11 -85.68
CA CYS A 300 -6.74 -10.50 -85.33
C CYS A 300 -6.40 -10.67 -83.83
N PRO A 301 -6.50 -11.89 -83.29
CA PRO A 301 -7.09 -12.17 -81.98
C PRO A 301 -6.09 -12.70 -80.94
N MET A 302 -6.60 -12.98 -79.73
CA MET A 302 -5.94 -13.76 -78.69
C MET A 302 -5.28 -15.03 -79.22
N ARG A 303 -4.12 -15.39 -78.65
CA ARG A 303 -3.86 -16.79 -78.29
C ARG A 303 -2.89 -16.95 -77.12
N SER A 304 -3.29 -17.90 -76.29
CA SER A 304 -2.60 -18.59 -75.21
C SER A 304 -1.28 -19.25 -75.61
N SER A 305 -0.28 -19.16 -74.73
CA SER A 305 0.53 -20.26 -74.17
C SER A 305 1.38 -19.69 -73.03
#